data_AF-A0A2N2D9H1-F1
#
_entry.id   AF-A0A2N2D9H1-F1
#
_cell.length_a   1.000
_cell.length_b   1.000
_cell.length_c   1.000
_cell.angle_alpha   90.00
_cell.angle_beta   90.00
_cell.angle_gamma   90.00
#
_symmetry.space_group_name_H-M   'P 1'
#
loop_
_entity.id
_entity.type
_entity.pdbx_description
1 polymer ?
#
loop_
_entity_poly.entity_id
_entity_poly.type
_entity_poly.pdbx_seq_one_letter_code
_entity_poly.pdbx_strand_id
1 'polypeptide(L)'
;MKKKLNGTEKAAVLLLSMGPAMSSKILKHFNEGEIERISMEIANTAKVDSATLEEVLDEFIVMTEAQKYILDGGFQYARELLEKTVGHHKASEIIKRLK
;
A
#
# COMPACT_ATOMS: atom_id res chain seq x y z
N MET A 1 -23.46 5.72 -9.44
CA MET A 1 -22.42 5.83 -8.40
C MET A 1 -21.38 4.73 -8.62
N LYS A 2 -20.08 5.06 -8.58
CA LYS A 2 -18.96 4.10 -8.43
C LYS A 2 -19.32 3.00 -7.40
N LYS A 3 -19.42 1.70 -7.72
CA LYS A 3 -19.48 0.66 -6.67
C LYS A 3 -18.14 0.71 -5.93
N LYS A 4 -18.15 0.85 -4.60
CA LYS A 4 -16.92 0.81 -3.79
C LYS A 4 -16.36 -0.61 -3.82
N LEU A 5 -15.07 -0.75 -4.15
CA LEU A 5 -14.42 -2.05 -4.18
C LEU A 5 -14.30 -2.66 -2.78
N ASN A 6 -14.56 -3.95 -2.66
CA ASN A 6 -14.27 -4.75 -1.49
C ASN A 6 -12.80 -5.20 -1.46
N GLY A 7 -12.34 -5.79 -0.36
CA GLY A 7 -10.93 -6.17 -0.19
C GLY A 7 -10.42 -7.18 -1.24
N THR A 8 -11.25 -8.13 -1.65
CA THR A 8 -10.89 -9.12 -2.69
C THR A 8 -10.79 -8.46 -4.06
N GLU A 9 -11.74 -7.59 -4.41
CA GLU A 9 -11.70 -6.78 -5.64
C GLU A 9 -10.43 -5.92 -5.69
N LYS A 10 -10.06 -5.27 -4.58
CA LYS A 10 -8.81 -4.48 -4.48
C LYS A 10 -7.56 -5.34 -4.62
N ALA A 11 -7.53 -6.51 -3.98
CA ALA A 11 -6.43 -7.45 -4.11
C ALA A 11 -6.25 -7.93 -5.56
N ALA A 12 -7.34 -8.22 -6.26
CA ALA A 12 -7.31 -8.59 -7.67
C ALA A 12 -6.74 -7.46 -8.55
N VAL A 13 -7.18 -6.21 -8.35
CA VAL A 13 -6.65 -5.04 -9.06
C VAL A 13 -5.14 -4.87 -8.82
N LEU A 14 -4.69 -4.99 -7.56
CA LEU A 14 -3.28 -4.87 -7.19
C LEU A 14 -2.42 -5.98 -7.82
N LEU A 15 -2.90 -7.22 -7.81
CA LEU A 15 -2.18 -8.35 -8.41
C LEU A 15 -2.16 -8.26 -9.94
N LEU A 16 -3.22 -7.72 -10.57
CA LEU A 16 -3.20 -7.47 -12.01
C LEU A 16 -2.16 -6.42 -12.39
N SER A 17 -2.01 -5.35 -11.61
CA SER A 17 -1.04 -4.28 -11.90
C SER A 17 0.42 -4.72 -11.78
N MET A 18 0.71 -5.73 -10.95
CA MET A 18 2.05 -6.30 -10.76
C MET A 18 2.42 -7.37 -11.80
N GLY A 19 1.42 -7.91 -12.51
CA GLY A 19 1.59 -8.97 -13.50
C GLY A 19 1.94 -10.35 -12.93
N PRO A 20 1.88 -11.42 -13.75
CA PRO A 20 1.89 -12.81 -13.26
C PRO A 20 3.15 -13.20 -12.48
N ALA A 21 4.31 -12.65 -12.85
CA ALA A 21 5.59 -13.01 -12.25
C ALA A 21 5.72 -12.55 -10.78
N MET A 22 5.21 -11.36 -10.45
CA MET A 22 5.23 -10.84 -9.08
C MET A 22 4.05 -11.37 -8.28
N SER A 23 2.86 -11.39 -8.89
CA SER A 23 1.63 -11.81 -8.23
C SER A 23 1.66 -13.27 -7.80
N SER A 24 2.30 -14.16 -8.59
CA SER A 24 2.50 -15.56 -8.19
C SER A 24 3.40 -15.73 -6.96
N LYS A 25 4.35 -14.82 -6.71
CA LYS A 25 5.17 -14.85 -5.49
C LYS A 25 4.34 -14.47 -4.27
N ILE A 26 3.44 -13.49 -4.42
CA ILE A 26 2.54 -13.03 -3.36
C ILE A 26 1.50 -14.11 -3.04
N LEU A 27 0.84 -14.69 -4.06
CA LEU A 27 -0.19 -15.71 -3.88
C LEU A 27 0.30 -16.98 -3.15
N LYS A 28 1.61 -17.30 -3.22
CA LYS A 28 2.21 -18.43 -2.47
C LYS A 28 2.10 -18.29 -0.95
N HIS A 29 1.80 -17.10 -0.43
CA HIS A 29 1.63 -16.86 1.00
C HIS A 29 0.18 -17.04 1.49
N PHE A 30 -0.75 -17.33 0.58
CA PHE A 30 -2.18 -17.51 0.87
C PHE A 30 -2.53 -19.00 0.95
N ASN A 31 -3.64 -19.32 1.63
CA ASN A 31 -4.18 -20.67 1.61
C ASN A 31 -4.97 -20.96 0.32
N GLU A 32 -5.29 -22.23 0.06
CA GLU A 32 -5.94 -22.66 -1.18
C GLU A 32 -7.28 -21.95 -1.45
N GLY A 33 -8.13 -21.79 -0.43
CA GLY A 33 -9.41 -21.11 -0.58
C GLY A 33 -9.29 -19.61 -0.84
N GLU A 34 -8.25 -18.97 -0.31
CA GLU A 34 -7.93 -17.57 -0.63
C GLU A 34 -7.40 -17.42 -2.06
N ILE A 35 -6.51 -18.32 -2.49
CA ILE A 35 -6.00 -18.35 -3.86
C ILE A 35 -7.15 -18.52 -4.85
N GLU A 36 -8.07 -19.46 -4.60
CA GLU A 36 -9.23 -19.68 -5.46
C GLU A 36 -10.11 -18.42 -5.54
N ARG A 37 -10.46 -17.82 -4.38
CA ARG A 37 -11.27 -16.61 -4.32
C ARG A 37 -10.66 -15.44 -5.10
N ILE A 38 -9.37 -15.19 -4.89
CA ILE A 38 -8.66 -14.09 -5.56
C ILE A 38 -8.55 -14.38 -7.07
N SER A 39 -8.26 -15.62 -7.45
CA SER A 39 -8.14 -16.02 -8.85
C SER A 39 -9.47 -15.89 -9.61
N MET A 40 -10.59 -16.24 -8.97
CA MET A 40 -11.93 -16.02 -9.53
C MET A 40 -12.21 -14.52 -9.74
N GLU A 41 -11.85 -13.68 -8.77
CA GLU A 41 -12.04 -12.23 -8.90
C GLU A 41 -11.20 -11.64 -10.03
N ILE A 42 -9.94 -12.08 -10.17
CA ILE A 42 -9.07 -11.70 -11.29
C ILE A 42 -9.69 -12.11 -12.62
N ALA A 43 -10.23 -13.32 -12.73
CA ALA A 43 -10.87 -13.82 -13.96
C ALA A 43 -12.15 -13.03 -14.33
N ASN A 44 -12.91 -12.58 -13.32
CA ASN A 44 -14.12 -11.78 -13.52
C ASN A 44 -13.82 -10.29 -13.78
N THR A 45 -12.59 -9.83 -13.51
CA THR A 45 -12.17 -8.45 -13.73
C THR A 45 -11.87 -8.22 -15.21
N ALA A 46 -12.87 -7.74 -15.96
CA ALA A 46 -12.76 -7.52 -17.41
C ALA A 46 -11.78 -6.39 -17.79
N LYS A 47 -11.92 -5.21 -17.17
CA LYS A 47 -11.07 -4.05 -17.43
C LYS A 47 -11.06 -3.13 -16.22
N VAL A 48 -9.87 -2.82 -15.72
CA VAL A 48 -9.66 -1.84 -14.67
C VAL A 48 -9.40 -0.49 -15.33
N ASP A 49 -10.20 0.53 -15.02
CA ASP A 49 -9.92 1.90 -15.46
C ASP A 49 -8.79 2.53 -14.63
N SER A 50 -8.09 3.50 -15.19
CA SER A 50 -6.91 4.09 -14.56
C SER A 50 -7.23 4.74 -13.21
N ALA A 51 -8.41 5.34 -13.06
CA ALA A 51 -8.83 5.97 -11.81
C ALA A 51 -9.02 4.93 -10.70
N THR A 52 -9.59 3.77 -11.02
CA THR A 52 -9.72 2.67 -10.06
C THR A 52 -8.37 2.06 -9.70
N LEU A 53 -7.46 1.93 -10.65
CA LEU A 53 -6.10 1.48 -10.34
C LEU A 53 -5.37 2.46 -9.41
N GLU A 54 -5.45 3.76 -9.69
CA GLU A 54 -4.84 4.81 -8.89
C GLU A 54 -5.40 4.82 -7.45
N GLU A 55 -6.72 4.74 -7.29
CA GLU A 55 -7.37 4.66 -5.98
C GLU A 55 -6.88 3.46 -5.14
N VAL A 56 -6.72 2.29 -5.78
CA VAL A 56 -6.23 1.08 -5.08
C VAL A 56 -4.76 1.20 -4.71
N LEU A 57 -3.94 1.79 -5.57
CA LEU A 57 -2.50 1.98 -5.30
C LEU A 57 -2.27 3.00 -4.20
N ASP A 58 -3.00 4.12 -4.19
CA ASP A 58 -2.90 5.14 -3.14
C ASP A 58 -3.27 4.58 -1.78
N GLU A 59 -4.37 3.81 -1.70
CA GLU A 59 -4.76 3.13 -0.47
C GLU A 59 -3.69 2.15 0.00
N PHE A 60 -3.11 1.37 -0.91
CA PHE A 60 -2.05 0.42 -0.58
C PHE A 60 -0.79 1.14 -0.05
N ILE A 61 -0.37 2.24 -0.68
CA ILE A 61 0.78 3.02 -0.24
C ILE A 61 0.55 3.55 1.18
N VAL A 62 -0.60 4.18 1.44
CA VAL A 62 -0.95 4.70 2.78
C VAL A 62 -0.92 3.58 3.83
N MET A 63 -1.43 2.39 3.51
CA MET A 63 -1.36 1.24 4.42
C MET A 63 0.09 0.81 4.72
N THR A 64 0.97 0.81 3.72
CA THR A 64 2.38 0.45 3.90
C THR A 64 3.15 1.50 4.71
N GLU A 65 2.87 2.79 4.51
CA GLU A 65 3.48 3.87 5.30
C GLU A 65 3.07 3.78 6.78
N ALA A 66 1.79 3.54 7.04
CA ALA A 66 1.29 3.37 8.41
C ALA A 66 1.99 2.21 9.14
N GLN A 67 2.22 1.08 8.46
CA GLN A 67 2.99 -0.04 9.02
C GLN A 67 4.47 0.29 9.23
N LYS A 68 5.09 1.00 8.28
CA LYS A 68 6.48 1.42 8.39
C LYS A 68 6.72 2.31 9.61
N TYR A 69 5.82 3.24 9.90
CA TYR A 69 5.95 4.12 11.08
C TYR A 69 5.80 3.41 12.43
N ILE A 70 5.04 2.32 12.47
CA ILE A 70 4.95 1.47 13.68
C ILE A 70 6.27 0.72 13.89
N LEU A 71 6.93 0.28 12.81
CA LEU A 71 8.16 -0.52 12.86
C LEU A 71 9.42 0.35 13.08
N ASP A 72 9.49 1.54 12.48
CA ASP A 72 10.65 2.44 12.56
C ASP A 72 10.70 3.27 13.87
N GLY A 73 9.64 3.21 14.67
CA GLY A 73 9.51 3.91 15.95
C GLY A 73 9.22 5.42 15.82
N GLY A 74 8.69 6.01 16.90
CA GLY A 74 8.23 7.41 16.91
C GLY A 74 9.31 8.46 16.58
N PHE A 75 10.59 8.12 16.73
CA PHE A 75 11.70 9.01 16.40
C PHE A 75 11.88 9.21 14.89
N GLN A 76 11.81 8.13 14.09
CA GLN A 76 11.95 8.23 12.65
C GLN A 76 10.73 8.93 12.03
N TYR A 77 9.53 8.65 12.56
CA TYR A 77 8.32 9.38 12.20
C TYR A 77 8.44 10.88 12.51
N ALA A 78 8.85 11.24 13.74
CA ALA A 78 9.06 12.64 14.11
C ALA A 78 10.10 13.33 13.22
N ARG A 79 11.16 12.62 12.81
CA ARG A 79 12.15 13.14 11.86
C ARG A 79 11.52 13.46 10.52
N GLU A 80 10.85 12.51 9.87
CA GLU A 80 10.24 12.73 8.56
C GLU A 80 9.16 13.82 8.61
N LEU A 81 8.37 13.85 9.69
CA LEU A 81 7.37 14.89 9.92
C LEU A 81 8.01 16.28 10.01
N LEU A 82 9.09 16.41 10.79
CA LEU A 82 9.83 17.67 10.90
C LEU A 82 10.46 18.07 9.56
N GLU A 83 11.05 17.14 8.82
CA GLU A 83 11.64 17.43 7.50
C GLU A 83 10.61 17.94 6.51
N LYS A 84 9.43 17.31 6.45
CA LYS A 84 8.31 17.74 5.60
C LYS A 84 7.71 19.08 6.04
N THR A 85 7.77 19.42 7.33
CA THR A 85 7.13 20.63 7.88
C THR A 85 8.05 21.85 7.85
N VAL A 86 9.32 21.70 8.23
CA VAL A 86 10.24 22.82 8.45
C VAL A 86 11.49 22.79 7.57
N GLY A 87 11.62 21.78 6.70
CA GLY A 87 12.79 21.55 5.86
C GLY A 87 13.94 20.87 6.59
N HIS A 88 14.82 20.23 5.82
CA HIS A 88 15.84 19.30 6.32
C HIS A 88 16.80 19.91 7.37
N HIS A 89 17.25 21.16 7.15
CA HIS A 89 18.19 21.82 8.06
C HIS A 89 17.57 22.09 9.43
N LYS A 90 16.35 22.66 9.45
CA LYS A 90 15.65 23.03 10.69
C LYS A 90 15.15 21.79 11.45
N ALA A 91 14.75 20.76 10.71
CA ALA A 91 14.41 19.45 11.29
C ALA A 91 15.61 18.83 12.04
N SER A 92 16.80 18.85 11.43
CA SER A 92 18.03 18.34 12.06
C SER A 92 18.39 19.07 13.36
N GLU A 93 18.18 20.38 13.43
CA GLU A 93 18.40 21.16 14.65
C GLU A 93 17.41 20.83 15.76
N ILE A 94 16.14 20.59 15.42
CA ILE A 94 15.10 20.22 16.40
C ILE A 94 15.38 18.82 16.93
N ILE A 95 15.70 17.87 16.05
CA ILE A 95 16.01 16.48 16.43
C ILE A 95 17.24 16.40 17.33
N LYS A 96 18.27 17.22 17.08
CA LYS A 96 19.46 17.30 17.95
C LYS A 96 19.13 17.73 19.38
N ARG A 97 18.06 18.51 19.60
CA ARG A 97 17.60 18.97 20.92
C ARG A 97 16.72 17.96 21.67
N LEU A 98 16.20 16.94 20.97
CA LEU A 98 15.38 15.88 21.57
C LEU A 98 16.21 14.73 22.15
N LYS A 99 17.54 14.78 22.01
CA LYS A 99 18.50 13.84 22.61
C LYS A 99 18.98 14.34 23.97
#